data_AF-A0A535VQ84-F1
#
_entry.id   AF-A0A535VQ84-F1
#
_cell.length_a   1.000
_cell.length_b   1.000
_cell.length_c   1.000
_cell.angle_alpha   90.00
_cell.angle_beta   90.00
_cell.angle_gamma   90.00
#
_symmetry.space_group_name_H-M   'P 1'
#
loop_
_entity.id
_entity.type
_entity.pdbx_description
1 polymer ?
#
loop_
_entity_poly.entity_id
_entity_poly.type
_entity_poly.pdbx_seq_one_letter_code
_entity_poly.pdbx_strand_id
1 'polypeptide(L)' 'MPETQEQWYNRQAIEQLAQHIPFERDAASKSEQIEMLRGLVIQHGRSMDPEMFGFEARNELIRLGLWNRIGPEEHA' A
#
# COMPACT_ATOMS: atom_id res chain seq x y z
N MET A 1 0.60 -18.36 9.09
CA MET A 1 0.53 -18.92 7.73
C MET A 1 1.54 -18.19 6.88
N PRO A 2 2.34 -18.87 6.04
CA PRO A 2 3.18 -18.17 5.08
C PRO A 2 2.31 -17.39 4.09
N GLU A 3 2.75 -16.18 3.71
CA GLU A 3 2.11 -15.34 2.69
C GLU A 3 1.95 -16.11 1.38
N THR A 4 0.78 -16.01 0.72
CA THR A 4 0.61 -16.60 -0.61
C THR A 4 1.37 -15.79 -1.65
N GLN A 5 1.71 -16.40 -2.79
CA GLN A 5 2.39 -15.69 -3.89
C GLN A 5 1.59 -14.47 -4.38
N GLU A 6 0.26 -14.56 -4.43
CA GLU A 6 -0.62 -13.45 -4.80
C GLU A 6 -0.57 -12.31 -3.76
N GLN A 7 -0.63 -12.64 -2.48
CA GLN A 7 -0.49 -11.66 -1.40
C GLN A 7 0.86 -10.96 -1.47
N TRP A 8 1.93 -11.71 -1.71
CA TRP A 8 3.27 -11.18 -1.90
C TRP A 8 3.34 -10.21 -3.08
N TYR A 9 2.78 -10.57 -4.24
CA TYR A 9 2.74 -9.68 -5.40
C TYR A 9 1.98 -8.39 -5.12
N ASN A 10 0.81 -8.48 -4.49
CA ASN A 10 0.00 -7.32 -4.17
C ASN A 10 0.71 -6.41 -3.15
N ARG A 11 1.35 -6.98 -2.14
CA ARG A 11 2.14 -6.22 -1.16
C ARG A 11 3.30 -5.50 -1.85
N GLN A 12 4.04 -6.17 -2.73
CA GLN A 12 5.13 -5.57 -3.48
C GLN A 12 4.66 -4.46 -4.43
N ALA A 13 3.50 -4.61 -5.07
CA ALA A 13 2.91 -3.56 -5.92
C ALA A 13 2.57 -2.31 -5.10
N ILE A 14 1.93 -2.48 -3.93
CA ILE A 14 1.62 -1.38 -3.00
C ILE A 14 2.91 -0.71 -2.54
N GLU A 15 3.91 -1.49 -2.14
CA GLU A 15 5.18 -0.97 -1.62
C GLU A 15 5.96 -0.16 -2.68
N GLN A 16 6.07 -0.67 -3.90
CA GLN A 16 6.74 0.04 -5.00
C GLN A 16 6.02 1.33 -5.37
N LEU A 17 4.68 1.31 -5.47
CA LEU A 17 3.89 2.51 -5.76
C LEU A 17 4.05 3.56 -4.66
N ALA A 18 3.94 3.15 -3.40
CA ALA A 18 4.08 4.04 -2.24
C ALA A 18 5.49 4.66 -2.16
N GLN A 19 6.54 3.92 -2.52
CA GLN A 19 7.90 4.46 -2.60
C GLN A 19 8.09 5.42 -3.78
N HIS A 20 7.36 5.22 -4.88
CA HIS A 20 7.53 6.00 -6.10
C HIS A 20 6.74 7.32 -6.12
N ILE A 21 5.47 7.32 -5.68
CA ILE A 21 4.55 8.47 -5.71
C ILE A 21 5.16 9.78 -5.16
N PRO A 22 5.94 9.79 -4.06
CA PRO A 22 6.56 11.02 -3.56
C PRO A 22 7.41 11.75 -4.60
N PHE A 23 8.05 11.00 -5.52
CA PHE A 23 8.99 11.51 -6.50
C PHE A 23 8.38 11.78 -7.88
N GLU A 24 7.15 11.33 -8.13
CA GLU A 24 6.43 11.64 -9.36
C GLU A 24 6.16 13.16 -9.44
N ARG A 25 6.58 13.74 -10.58
CA ARG A 25 6.53 15.19 -10.85
C ARG A 25 5.33 15.55 -11.71
N ASP A 26 4.89 14.65 -12.57
CA ASP A 26 3.70 14.87 -13.37
C ASP A 26 2.45 14.70 -12.50
N ALA A 27 1.64 15.76 -12.42
CA ALA A 27 0.48 15.78 -11.53
C ALA A 27 -0.61 14.78 -11.95
N ALA A 28 -0.76 14.53 -13.26
CA ALA A 28 -1.75 13.58 -13.75
C ALA A 28 -1.33 12.14 -13.43
N SER A 29 -0.09 11.78 -13.75
CA SER A 29 0.50 10.48 -13.41
C SER A 29 0.49 10.22 -11.91
N LYS A 30 0.83 11.23 -11.10
CA LYS A 30 0.80 11.11 -9.63
C LYS A 30 -0.60 10.81 -9.12
N SER A 31 -1.61 11.48 -9.66
CA SER A 31 -3.01 11.23 -9.28
C SER A 31 -3.46 9.83 -9.67
N GLU A 32 -3.09 9.35 -10.86
CA GLU A 32 -3.39 7.99 -11.32
C GLU A 32 -2.74 6.94 -10.41
N GLN A 33 -1.45 7.10 -10.10
CA GLN A 33 -0.72 6.20 -9.21
C GLN A 33 -1.31 6.15 -7.80
N ILE A 34 -1.76 7.30 -7.26
CA ILE A 34 -2.44 7.35 -5.96
C ILE A 34 -3.76 6.56 -5.98
N GLU A 35 -4.55 6.68 -7.05
CA GLU A 35 -5.80 5.94 -7.17
C GLU A 35 -5.58 4.44 -7.41
N MET A 36 -4.54 4.05 -8.17
CA MET A 36 -4.11 2.66 -8.29
C MET A 36 -3.70 2.09 -6.92
N LEU A 37 -2.87 2.82 -6.16
CA LEU A 37 -2.47 2.44 -4.81
C LEU A 37 -3.68 2.29 -3.88
N ARG A 38 -4.61 3.23 -3.92
CA ARG A 38 -5.86 3.18 -3.15
C ARG A 38 -6.66 1.92 -3.47
N GLY A 39 -6.81 1.59 -4.76
CA GLY A 39 -7.50 0.38 -5.20
C GLY A 39 -6.88 -0.90 -4.62
N LEU A 40 -5.56 -1.05 -4.76
CA LEU A 40 -4.82 -2.20 -4.22
C LEU A 40 -4.97 -2.34 -2.70
N VAL A 41 -4.83 -1.23 -1.96
CA VAL A 41 -4.96 -1.23 -0.50
C VAL A 41 -6.37 -1.61 -0.07
N ILE A 42 -7.41 -1.08 -0.73
CA ILE A 42 -8.81 -1.39 -0.41
C ILE A 42 -9.11 -2.87 -0.68
N GLN A 43 -8.61 -3.42 -1.78
CA GLN A 43 -8.91 -4.79 -2.20
C GLN A 43 -8.11 -5.84 -1.42
N HIS A 44 -6.85 -5.56 -1.09
CA HIS A 44 -5.92 -6.59 -0.60
C HIS A 44 -5.30 -6.28 0.77
N GLY A 45 -5.36 -5.04 1.24
CA GLY A 45 -4.64 -4.56 2.43
C GLY A 45 -4.96 -5.32 3.71
N ARG A 46 -6.21 -5.78 3.89
CA ARG A 46 -6.65 -6.48 5.10
C ARG A 46 -6.00 -7.85 5.33
N SER A 47 -5.44 -8.43 4.28
CA SER A 47 -4.76 -9.73 4.35
C SER A 47 -3.25 -9.63 4.51
N MET A 48 -2.70 -8.41 4.49
CA MET A 48 -1.26 -8.17 4.52
C MET A 48 -0.76 -7.97 5.95
N ASP A 49 0.48 -8.34 6.20
CA ASP A 49 1.18 -8.03 7.44
C ASP A 49 1.77 -6.60 7.37
N PRO A 50 1.36 -5.66 8.25
CA PRO A 50 1.92 -4.32 8.28
C PRO A 50 3.42 -4.28 8.55
N GLU A 51 3.98 -5.25 9.28
CA GLU A 51 5.41 -5.28 9.61
C GLU A 51 6.31 -5.58 8.38
N MET A 52 5.70 -6.07 7.30
CA MET A 52 6.39 -6.40 6.05
C MET A 52 6.59 -5.20 5.11
N PHE A 53 6.15 -4.00 5.49
CA PHE A 53 6.34 -2.78 4.72
C PHE A 53 7.54 -1.98 5.20
N GLY A 54 8.39 -1.55 4.27
CA GLY A 54 9.51 -0.64 4.53
C GLY A 54 9.05 0.74 5.03
N PHE A 55 9.99 1.47 5.63
CA PHE A 55 9.74 2.77 6.27
C PHE A 55 9.13 3.81 5.32
N GLU A 56 9.65 3.91 4.10
CA GLU A 56 9.22 4.87 3.07
C GLU A 56 7.77 4.61 2.65
N ALA A 57 7.45 3.35 2.32
CA ALA A 57 6.11 2.95 1.93
C ALA A 57 5.10 3.18 3.06
N ARG A 58 5.47 2.81 4.30
CA ARG A 58 4.64 3.05 5.49
C ARG A 58 4.32 4.53 5.66
N ASN A 59 5.31 5.42 5.58
CA ASN A 59 5.09 6.85 5.74
C ASN A 59 4.19 7.42 4.65
N GLU A 60 4.35 6.97 3.41
CA GLU A 60 3.49 7.40 2.32
C GLU A 60 2.05 6.91 2.50
N LEU A 61 1.87 5.65 2.89
CA LEU A 61 0.55 5.10 3.20
C LEU A 61 -0.12 5.85 4.38
N ILE A 62 0.65 6.30 5.37
CA ILE A 62 0.16 7.17 6.46
C ILE A 62 -0.24 8.54 5.90
N ARG A 63 0.64 9.19 5.11
CA ARG A 63 0.38 10.50 4.50
C ARG A 63 -0.89 10.52 3.66
N LEU A 64 -1.18 9.41 2.98
CA LEU A 64 -2.37 9.22 2.14
C LEU A 64 -3.61 8.71 2.91
N GLY A 65 -3.50 8.43 4.22
CA GLY A 65 -4.60 7.92 5.03
C GLY A 65 -5.02 6.48 4.68
N LEU A 66 -4.10 5.71 4.12
CA LEU A 66 -4.30 4.33 3.68
C LEU A 66 -3.81 3.30 4.70
N TRP A 67 -2.89 3.69 5.60
CA TRP A 67 -2.24 2.77 6.54
C TRP A 67 -3.21 1.95 7.41
N ASN A 68 -4.30 2.57 7.90
CA ASN A 68 -5.28 1.89 8.75
C ASN A 68 -6.08 0.78 8.04
N ARG A 69 -5.87 0.58 6.73
CA ARG A 69 -6.45 -0.49 5.91
C ARG A 69 -5.51 -1.67 5.70
N ILE A 70 -4.25 -1.58 6.14
CA ILE A 70 -3.27 -2.66 6.09
C ILE A 70 -3.37 -3.46 7.39
N GLY A 71 -3.39 -4.79 7.28
CA GLY A 71 -3.57 -5.66 8.43
C GLY A 71 -5.03 -6.04 8.69
N PRO A 72 -5.24 -7.16 9.42
CA PRO A 72 -6.57 -7.61 9.79
C PRO A 72 -7.31 -6.51 10.56
N GLU A 73 -8.63 -6.44 10.40
CA GLU A 73 -9.44 -5.56 11.24
C GLU A 73 -9.32 -6.03 12.69
N GLU A 74 -8.64 -5.24 13.52
CA GLU A 74 -8.77 -5.39 14.96
C GLU A 74 -10.24 -5.10 15.29
N HIS A 75 -10.99 -6.16 15.62
CA HIS A 75 -12.29 -6.02 16.22
C HIS A 75 -12.13 -5.26 17.54
N ALA A 76 -12.41 -3.96 17.52
CA ALA A 76 -12.60 -3.14 18.72
C ALA A 76 -13.95 -3.46 19.38
#